data_AF-A0A942FDM1-F1
#
_entry.id   AF-A0A942FDM1-F1
#
_cell.length_a   1.000
_cell.length_b   1.000
_cell.length_c   1.000
_cell.angle_alpha   90.00
_cell.angle_beta   90.00
_cell.angle_gamma   90.00
#
_symmetry.space_group_name_H-M   'P 1'
#
loop_
_entity.id
_entity.type
_entity.pdbx_description
1 polymer ?
#
loop_
_entity_poly.entity_id
_entity_poly.type
_entity_poly.pdbx_seq_one_letter_code
_entity_poly.pdbx_strand_id
1 'polypeptide(L)' 'MKDTILKVYLQPKSSKNEIVGPYRDGIKVRVTAPPIDGKANKTLVQFLAKELVTFKR' A
#
# COMPACT_ATOMS: atom_id res chain seq x y z
N MET A 1 -8.37 -3.44 21.38
CA MET A 1 -7.64 -3.45 20.10
C MET A 1 -7.63 -2.03 19.58
N LYS A 2 -6.47 -1.46 19.20
CA LYS A 2 -6.40 -0.10 18.64
C LYS A 2 -6.53 -0.21 17.13
N ASP A 3 -7.69 0.13 16.60
CA ASP A 3 -7.87 0.27 15.16
C ASP A 3 -7.10 1.51 14.69
N THR A 4 -6.14 1.31 13.78
CA THR A 4 -5.35 2.40 13.20
C THR A 4 -5.82 2.60 11.76
N ILE A 5 -6.42 3.75 11.50
CA ILE A 5 -6.84 4.13 10.15
C ILE A 5 -5.62 4.70 9.42
N LEU A 6 -5.15 3.99 8.40
CA LEU A 6 -4.07 4.44 7.53
C LEU A 6 -4.62 4.92 6.20
N LYS A 7 -4.44 6.20 5.86
CA LYS A 7 -4.77 6.72 4.53
C LYS A 7 -3.67 6.34 3.55
N VAL A 8 -4.03 5.64 2.48
CA VAL A 8 -3.08 5.19 1.45
C VAL A 8 -3.52 5.69 0.08
N TYR A 9 -2.60 6.33 -0.64
CA TYR A 9 -2.77 6.74 -2.02
C TYR A 9 -2.17 5.68 -2.94
N LEU A 10 -3.04 4.84 -3.49
CA LEU A 10 -2.65 3.78 -4.42
C LEU A 10 -2.50 4.32 -5.84
N GLN A 11 -1.29 4.23 -6.39
CA GLN A 11 -1.01 4.54 -7.80
C GLN A 11 -0.78 3.22 -8.57
N PRO A 12 -1.77 2.75 -9.35
CA PRO A 12 -1.65 1.54 -10.17
C PRO A 12 -0.81 1.80 -11.44
N LYS A 13 -0.48 0.74 -12.18
CA LYS A 13 0.36 0.78 -13.41
C LYS A 13 1.77 1.35 -13.18
N SER A 14 2.35 1.14 -12.00
CA SER A 14 3.74 1.48 -11.78
C SER A 14 4.69 0.39 -12.28
N SER A 15 5.94 0.72 -12.58
CA SER A 15 6.92 -0.29 -13.02
C SER A 15 7.37 -1.21 -11.89
N LYS A 16 7.21 -0.79 -10.63
CA LYS A 16 7.59 -1.54 -9.41
C LYS A 16 6.59 -1.30 -8.27
N ASN A 17 6.50 -2.28 -7.36
CA ASN A 17 5.78 -2.14 -6.10
C ASN A 17 6.68 -1.43 -5.10
N GLU A 18 6.35 -0.20 -4.72
CA GLU A 18 7.16 0.60 -3.81
C GLU A 18 6.29 1.52 -2.94
N ILE A 19 6.70 1.70 -1.69
CA ILE A 19 6.20 2.79 -0.84
C ILE A 19 6.97 4.04 -1.27
N VAL A 20 6.28 4.99 -1.90
CA VAL A 20 6.90 6.25 -2.34
C VAL A 20 7.21 7.15 -1.13
N GLY A 21 6.44 6.99 -0.05
CA GLY A 21 6.59 7.76 1.19
C GLY A 21 5.34 8.59 1.50
N PRO A 22 5.45 9.54 2.45
CA PRO A 22 4.33 10.39 2.83
C PRO A 22 3.88 11.26 1.65
N TYR A 23 2.59 11.28 1.41
CA TYR A 23 1.94 12.02 0.34
C TYR A 23 0.61 12.57 0.82
N ARG A 24 0.53 13.91 0.92
CA ARG A 24 -0.60 14.61 1.54
C ARG A 24 -0.83 14.06 2.97
N ASP A 25 -2.08 13.73 3.32
CA ASP A 25 -2.46 13.21 4.63
C ASP A 25 -2.30 11.67 4.76
N GLY A 26 -1.55 11.05 3.86
CA GLY A 26 -1.41 9.59 3.82
C GLY A 26 -0.06 9.14 3.26
N ILE A 27 0.04 7.86 2.94
CA ILE A 27 1.23 7.26 2.34
C ILE A 27 0.92 6.93 0.88
N LYS A 28 1.79 7.35 -0.03
CA LYS A 28 1.66 6.97 -1.44
C LYS A 28 2.35 5.64 -1.69
N VAL A 29 1.60 4.71 -2.25
CA VAL A 29 2.09 3.38 -2.62
C VAL A 29 1.82 3.16 -4.09
N ARG A 30 2.86 2.75 -4.79
CA ARG A 30 2.81 2.39 -6.19
C ARG A 30 2.74 0.88 -6.29
N VAL A 31 1.85 0.39 -7.16
CA VAL A 31 1.76 -1.03 -7.47
C VAL A 31 1.83 -1.27 -8.97
N THR A 32 2.46 -2.38 -9.35
CA THR A 32 2.49 -2.89 -10.72
C THR A 32 1.13 -3.43 -11.15
N ALA A 33 0.32 -3.85 -10.18
CA ALA A 33 -1.00 -4.39 -10.44
C ALA A 33 -1.91 -3.36 -11.14
N PRO A 34 -2.67 -3.79 -12.16
CA PRO A 34 -3.67 -2.94 -12.78
C PRO A 34 -4.82 -2.64 -11.81
N PRO A 35 -5.52 -1.50 -11.95
CA PRO A 35 -6.67 -1.15 -11.11
C PRO A 35 -7.94 -1.90 -11.56
N ILE A 36 -7.79 -3.17 -11.91
CA ILE A 36 -8.88 -4.01 -12.42
C ILE A 36 -9.26 -4.97 -11.31
N ASP A 37 -10.55 -5.00 -11.00
CA ASP A 37 -11.18 -6.03 -10.17
C ASP A 37 -10.54 -6.20 -8.77
N GLY A 38 -10.13 -5.09 -8.16
CA GLY A 38 -9.53 -5.08 -6.82
C GLY A 38 -8.14 -5.72 -6.72
N LYS A 39 -7.51 -6.11 -7.83
CA LYS A 39 -6.15 -6.69 -7.83
C LYS A 39 -5.13 -5.74 -7.22
N ALA A 40 -5.22 -4.45 -7.53
CA ALA A 40 -4.36 -3.42 -6.93
C ALA A 40 -4.49 -3.36 -5.40
N ASN A 41 -5.71 -3.50 -4.87
CA ASN A 41 -5.95 -3.53 -3.42
C ASN A 41 -5.41 -4.81 -2.78
N LYS A 42 -5.59 -5.97 -3.41
CA LYS A 42 -5.01 -7.24 -2.92
C LYS A 42 -3.49 -7.17 -2.84
N THR A 43 -2.84 -6.64 -3.88
CA THR A 43 -1.39 -6.45 -3.89
C THR A 43 -0.94 -5.46 -2.82
N LEU A 44 -1.67 -4.35 -2.63
CA LEU A 44 -1.41 -3.40 -1.55
C LEU A 44 -1.46 -4.09 -0.17
N VAL A 45 -2.53 -4.84 0.11
CA VAL A 45 -2.70 -5.54 1.40
C VAL A 45 -1.59 -6.57 1.63
N GLN A 46 -1.24 -7.36 0.61
CA GLN A 46 -0.13 -8.32 0.71
C GLN A 46 1.21 -7.62 0.95
N PHE A 47 1.44 -6.50 0.28
CA PHE A 47 2.67 -5.72 0.42
C PHE A 47 2.77 -5.08 1.81
N LEU A 48 1.70 -4.43 2.28
CA LEU A 48 1.63 -3.86 3.63
C LEU A 48 1.72 -4.94 4.71
N ALA A 49 1.09 -6.10 4.53
CA ALA A 49 1.22 -7.22 5.47
C ALA A 49 2.67 -7.70 5.58
N LYS A 50 3.40 -7.77 4.47
CA LYS A 50 4.82 -8.15 4.49
C LYS A 50 5.70 -7.12 5.20
N GLU A 51 5.49 -5.84 4.93
CA GLU A 51 6.28 -4.75 5.52
C GLU A 51 5.95 -4.54 7.01
N LEU A 52 4.66 -4.48 7.37
CA LEU A 52 4.21 -4.18 8.74
C LEU A 52 4.39 -5.34 9.72
N VAL A 53 4.34 -6.60 9.29
CA VAL A 53 4.66 -7.75 10.17
C VAL A 53 6.12 -7.70 10.63
N THR A 54 7.00 -7.08 9.83
CA THR A 54 8.41 -6.87 10.19
C THR A 54 8.56 -5.69 11.17
N PHE A 55 7.58 -4.78 11.21
CA PHE A 55 7.58 -3.61 12.09
C PHE A 55 7.02 -3.95 13.49
N LYS A 56 7.69 -4.89 14.18
CA LYS A 56 7.42 -5.21 15.58
C LYS A 56 8.24 -4.24 16.45
N ARG A 57 7.63 -3.13 16.88
CA ARG A 57 8.13 -2.28 17.97
C ARG A 57 7.14 -2.27 19.11
#